data_AF-A0A259LTV1-F1
#
_entry.id   AF-A0A259LTV1-F1
#
_cell.length_a   1.000
_cell.length_b   1.000
_cell.length_c   1.000
_cell.angle_alpha   90.00
_cell.angle_beta   90.00
_cell.angle_gamma   90.00
#
_symmetry.space_group_name_H-M   'P 1'
#
loop_
_entity.id
_entity.type
_entity.pdbx_description
1 polymer ?
#
loop_
_entity_poly.entity_id
_entity_poly.type
_entity_poly.pdbx_seq_one_letter_code
_entity_poly.pdbx_strand_id
1 'polypeptide(L)'
;MKLTFKQGSAVSLTALSLAFGAALPAAAQETTEDAPKIEETIIVTSTERAAAAMEQAARTPGGTDVISYEEFADRFLVSMRDTLGFSPGVYTQPRYGQEVRISIRGSGISRGFHMRGLTLLQDGAPINLADDNGDFQELEPIFFDHLEVYRGANALRFGSGTLGGAVNGVTPTGETAPGVYVRADVGSFETYRGLVSAGMARGKLDAWGAVSADTSNGDRDHVRRDSVRFQGNVGYDVTDSIETRFYLSLNDIDQELPGALTLSDAL
;
A
#
# COMPACT_ATOMS: atom_id res chain seq x y z
N MET A 1 -42.94 9.01 22.53
CA MET A 1 -43.23 9.95 21.43
C MET A 1 -41.88 10.51 21.00
N LYS A 2 -41.28 9.97 19.92
CA LYS A 2 -41.14 10.63 18.60
C LYS A 2 -40.49 12.02 18.75
N LEU A 3 -39.38 12.41 18.10
CA LEU A 3 -38.69 11.90 16.92
C LEU A 3 -37.31 12.59 16.85
N THR A 4 -36.32 11.83 16.38
CA THR A 4 -34.99 12.19 15.88
C THR A 4 -35.06 13.09 14.64
N PHE A 5 -34.02 13.88 14.33
CA PHE A 5 -33.22 13.70 13.10
C PHE A 5 -31.91 14.52 13.09
N LYS A 6 -30.81 13.81 12.78
CA LYS A 6 -29.44 14.26 12.46
C LYS A 6 -29.43 14.94 11.08
N GLN A 7 -28.61 15.97 10.91
CA GLN A 7 -28.07 16.34 9.60
C GLN A 7 -26.69 15.67 9.46
N GLY A 8 -26.60 14.69 8.57
CA GLY A 8 -25.34 14.21 8.01
C GLY A 8 -25.21 14.77 6.60
N SER A 9 -24.10 15.45 6.33
CA SER A 9 -23.74 15.88 4.99
C SER A 9 -23.14 14.68 4.25
N ALA A 10 -23.91 14.08 3.36
CA ALA A 10 -23.40 13.15 2.36
C ALA A 10 -22.68 13.95 1.27
N VAL A 11 -21.38 13.69 1.07
CA VAL A 11 -20.66 14.15 -0.11
C VAL A 11 -21.07 13.22 -1.25
N SER A 12 -21.95 13.72 -2.11
CA SER A 12 -22.52 12.97 -3.23
C SER A 12 -21.48 12.83 -4.35
N LEU A 13 -20.96 11.61 -4.57
CA LEU A 13 -20.29 11.22 -5.81
C LEU A 13 -21.33 11.19 -6.93
N THR A 14 -21.60 12.33 -7.57
CA THR A 14 -22.46 12.39 -8.75
C THR A 14 -22.02 13.51 -9.68
N ALA A 15 -20.82 13.39 -10.26
CA ALA A 15 -20.38 14.26 -11.35
C ALA A 15 -19.23 13.63 -12.16
N LEU A 16 -19.47 12.49 -12.80
CA LEU A 16 -18.64 12.06 -13.93
C LEU A 16 -19.50 11.37 -14.99
N SER A 17 -20.48 12.10 -15.48
CA SER A 17 -21.34 11.66 -16.58
C SER A 17 -21.65 12.85 -17.48
N LEU A 18 -20.68 13.25 -18.31
CA LEU A 18 -20.92 14.09 -19.48
C LEU A 18 -19.79 13.93 -20.50
N ALA A 19 -20.21 13.58 -21.74
CA ALA A 19 -19.48 13.67 -23.00
C ALA A 19 -18.47 12.54 -23.35
N PHE A 20 -18.99 11.34 -23.65
CA PHE A 20 -18.35 10.45 -24.62
C PHE A 20 -19.27 10.29 -25.84
N GLY A 21 -19.16 11.24 -26.77
CA GLY A 21 -20.01 11.34 -27.94
C GLY A 21 -19.35 12.23 -28.99
N ALA A 22 -18.27 11.73 -29.61
CA ALA A 22 -17.73 12.28 -30.83
C ALA A 22 -17.14 11.14 -31.68
N ALA A 23 -17.50 11.16 -32.96
CA ALA A 23 -17.32 10.12 -33.96
C ALA A 23 -15.86 9.67 -34.18
N LEU A 24 -15.68 8.36 -34.37
CA LEU A 24 -14.49 7.80 -35.02
C LEU A 24 -14.80 7.56 -36.50
N PRO A 25 -14.01 8.09 -37.45
CA PRO A 25 -13.99 7.60 -38.81
C PRO A 25 -13.27 6.25 -38.85
N ALA A 26 -13.98 5.23 -39.35
CA ALA A 26 -13.43 3.92 -39.64
C ALA A 26 -12.41 4.03 -40.79
N ALA A 27 -11.12 3.91 -40.46
CA ALA A 27 -10.07 3.57 -41.42
C ALA A 27 -9.73 2.09 -41.22
N ALA A 28 -10.18 1.26 -42.15
CA ALA A 28 -9.78 -0.13 -42.25
C ALA A 28 -8.36 -0.19 -42.82
N GLN A 29 -7.43 -0.77 -42.07
CA GLN A 29 -6.08 -1.07 -42.52
C GLN A 29 -5.79 -2.54 -42.21
N GLU A 30 -5.33 -3.26 -43.23
CA GLU A 30 -5.13 -4.71 -43.24
C GLU A 30 -4.19 -5.16 -42.11
N THR A 31 -4.70 -6.03 -41.22
CA THR A 31 -3.91 -6.63 -40.16
C THR A 31 -3.17 -7.84 -40.71
N THR A 32 -1.86 -7.68 -40.87
CA THR A 32 -0.93 -8.81 -40.97
C THR A 32 -0.89 -9.52 -39.62
N GLU A 33 -0.92 -10.85 -39.69
CA GLU A 33 -1.01 -11.80 -38.59
C GLU A 33 0.24 -11.71 -37.69
N ASP A 34 0.12 -11.04 -36.55
CA ASP A 34 0.98 -11.29 -35.39
C ASP A 34 0.12 -11.09 -34.15
N ALA A 35 -0.26 -12.20 -33.51
CA ALA A 35 -1.07 -12.16 -32.29
C ALA A 35 -0.22 -11.53 -31.19
N PRO A 36 -0.64 -10.39 -30.58
CA PRO A 36 0.11 -9.83 -29.48
C PRO A 36 0.06 -10.83 -28.33
N LYS A 37 1.24 -11.32 -27.92
CA LYS A 37 1.40 -11.89 -26.58
C LYS A 37 0.96 -10.80 -25.61
N ILE A 38 -0.16 -11.04 -24.94
CA ILE A 38 -0.55 -10.26 -23.77
C ILE A 38 0.47 -10.65 -22.69
N GLU A 39 1.58 -9.92 -22.62
CA GLU A 39 2.41 -9.91 -21.42
C GLU A 39 1.51 -9.38 -20.31
N GLU A 40 1.38 -10.17 -19.25
CA GLU A 40 0.50 -9.87 -18.12
C GLU A 40 0.77 -8.45 -17.63
N THR A 41 -0.26 -7.61 -17.64
CA THR A 41 -0.23 -6.22 -17.18
C THR A 41 -0.12 -6.21 -15.65
N ILE A 42 1.04 -6.59 -15.15
CA ILE A 42 1.53 -6.34 -13.80
C ILE A 42 1.92 -4.85 -13.76
N ILE A 43 1.94 -4.21 -12.59
CA ILE A 43 2.67 -2.94 -12.48
C ILE A 43 4.06 -3.24 -13.04
N VAL A 44 4.49 -2.55 -14.10
CA VAL A 44 5.88 -2.66 -14.56
C VAL A 44 6.71 -1.93 -13.54
N THR A 45 6.84 -2.47 -12.33
CA THR A 45 7.91 -2.17 -11.41
C THR A 45 9.14 -2.87 -11.96
N SER A 46 10.20 -2.13 -12.27
CA SER A 46 11.45 -2.76 -12.64
C SER A 46 11.89 -3.64 -11.46
N THR A 47 11.95 -4.96 -11.70
CA THR A 47 12.37 -5.96 -10.71
C THR A 47 13.78 -5.69 -10.17
N GLU A 48 14.53 -4.79 -10.82
CA GLU A 48 15.89 -4.38 -10.46
C GLU A 48 15.99 -3.81 -9.05
N ARG A 49 15.04 -2.96 -8.59
CA ARG A 49 15.11 -2.39 -7.23
C ARG A 49 14.84 -3.45 -6.17
N ALA A 50 13.77 -4.24 -6.34
CA ALA A 50 13.48 -5.37 -5.46
C ALA A 50 14.64 -6.39 -5.45
N ALA A 51 15.24 -6.69 -6.61
CA ALA A 51 16.38 -7.59 -6.73
C ALA A 51 17.64 -7.05 -6.03
N ALA A 52 17.93 -5.75 -6.18
CA ALA A 52 19.03 -5.10 -5.46
C ALA A 52 18.80 -5.12 -3.94
N ALA A 53 17.56 -4.89 -3.49
CA ALA A 53 17.18 -5.02 -2.09
C ALA A 53 17.36 -6.46 -1.58
N MET A 54 16.95 -7.47 -2.37
CA MET A 54 17.16 -8.88 -2.05
C MET A 54 18.65 -9.24 -1.96
N GLU A 55 19.48 -8.76 -2.88
CA GLU A 55 20.93 -8.97 -2.84
C GLU A 55 21.55 -8.34 -1.58
N GLN A 56 21.15 -7.12 -1.26
CA GLN A 56 21.59 -6.42 -0.05
C GLN A 56 21.11 -7.14 1.22
N ALA A 57 19.88 -7.66 1.23
CA ALA A 57 19.34 -8.45 2.32
C ALA A 57 20.13 -9.75 2.52
N ALA A 58 20.51 -10.43 1.43
CA ALA A 58 21.34 -11.64 1.46
C ALA A 58 22.75 -11.40 2.01
N ARG A 59 23.31 -10.20 1.80
CA ARG A 59 24.60 -9.77 2.35
C ARG A 59 24.50 -9.24 3.78
N THR A 60 23.29 -8.94 4.25
CA THR A 60 23.07 -8.42 5.61
C THR A 60 23.05 -9.58 6.61
N PRO A 61 23.95 -9.61 7.61
CA PRO A 61 23.91 -10.63 8.65
C PRO A 61 22.65 -10.49 9.51
N GLY A 62 22.13 -11.62 9.99
CA GLY A 62 20.95 -11.64 10.87
C GLY A 62 19.65 -11.88 10.11
N GLY A 63 18.53 -11.34 10.63
CA GLY A 63 17.21 -11.56 10.05
C GLY A 63 16.79 -10.40 9.17
N THR A 64 16.85 -10.59 7.86
CA THR A 64 16.27 -9.70 6.84
C THR A 64 15.31 -10.47 5.95
N ASP A 65 14.40 -9.75 5.31
CA ASP A 65 13.52 -10.26 4.27
C ASP A 65 13.19 -9.13 3.29
N VAL A 66 12.88 -9.49 2.05
CA VAL A 66 12.32 -8.58 1.05
C VAL A 66 11.17 -9.31 0.38
N ILE A 67 10.02 -8.65 0.34
CA ILE A 67 8.81 -9.15 -0.30
C ILE A 67 8.58 -8.27 -1.53
N SER A 68 8.76 -8.82 -2.73
CA SER A 68 8.58 -8.04 -3.96
C SER A 68 7.11 -7.88 -4.33
N TYR A 69 6.79 -6.88 -5.15
CA TYR A 69 5.44 -6.64 -5.64
C TYR A 69 4.83 -7.90 -6.28
N GLU A 70 5.60 -8.66 -7.04
CA GLU A 70 5.16 -9.87 -7.74
C GLU A 70 4.62 -10.95 -6.78
N GLU A 71 5.15 -11.01 -5.55
CA GLU A 71 4.70 -12.00 -4.56
C GLU A 71 3.26 -11.77 -4.09
N PHE A 72 2.76 -10.55 -4.25
CA PHE A 72 1.44 -10.13 -3.78
C PHE A 72 0.57 -9.44 -4.83
N ALA A 73 1.07 -9.29 -6.07
CA ALA A 73 0.37 -8.63 -7.18
C ALA A 73 -1.01 -9.25 -7.44
N ASP A 74 -1.11 -10.58 -7.46
CA ASP A 74 -2.35 -11.30 -7.76
C ASP A 74 -3.27 -11.51 -6.55
N ARG A 75 -2.93 -10.93 -5.40
CA ARG A 75 -3.70 -11.07 -4.17
C ARG A 75 -4.67 -9.92 -4.00
N PHE A 76 -5.77 -10.19 -3.29
CA PHE A 76 -6.66 -9.14 -2.81
C PHE A 76 -6.06 -8.51 -1.55
N LEU A 77 -5.43 -7.33 -1.69
CA LEU A 77 -4.70 -6.67 -0.59
C LEU A 77 -5.62 -5.73 0.17
N VAL A 78 -5.94 -6.09 1.41
CA VAL A 78 -6.72 -5.26 2.33
C VAL A 78 -5.82 -4.49 3.27
N SER A 79 -4.74 -5.12 3.74
CA SER A 79 -3.85 -4.56 4.76
C SER A 79 -2.43 -5.11 4.63
N MET A 80 -1.53 -4.57 5.45
CA MET A 80 -0.16 -5.09 5.62
C MET A 80 -0.10 -6.59 6.00
N ARG A 81 -1.20 -7.21 6.48
CA ARG A 81 -1.26 -8.66 6.70
C ARG A 81 -1.03 -9.45 5.41
N ASP A 82 -1.63 -9.00 4.31
CA ASP A 82 -1.74 -9.77 3.06
C ASP A 82 -0.41 -9.86 2.31
N THR A 83 0.52 -8.97 2.67
CA THR A 83 1.91 -8.96 2.23
C THR A 83 2.82 -9.62 3.27
N LEU A 84 2.87 -9.10 4.50
CA LEU A 84 3.84 -9.51 5.52
C LEU A 84 3.54 -10.88 6.16
N GLY A 85 2.34 -11.43 5.98
CA GLY A 85 1.92 -12.70 6.59
C GLY A 85 2.76 -13.91 6.19
N PHE A 86 3.54 -13.81 5.11
CA PHE A 86 4.42 -14.88 4.64
C PHE A 86 5.89 -14.67 4.99
N SER A 87 6.25 -13.52 5.57
CA SER A 87 7.62 -13.25 6.00
C SER A 87 7.97 -14.06 7.26
N PRO A 88 9.05 -14.86 7.24
CA PRO A 88 9.42 -15.68 8.39
C PRO A 88 9.70 -14.86 9.66
N GLY A 89 9.09 -15.28 10.77
CA GLY A 89 9.25 -14.62 12.07
C GLY A 89 8.44 -13.33 12.23
N VAL A 90 7.60 -13.01 11.25
CA VAL A 90 6.56 -11.98 11.34
C VAL A 90 5.23 -12.65 11.66
N TYR A 91 4.60 -12.21 12.74
CA TYR A 91 3.25 -12.61 13.10
C TYR A 91 2.30 -11.48 12.72
N THR A 92 1.31 -11.78 11.87
CA THR A 92 0.26 -10.85 11.48
C THR A 92 -1.11 -11.40 11.90
N GLN A 93 -1.91 -10.58 12.57
CA GLN A 93 -3.27 -10.93 12.96
C GLN A 93 -4.22 -9.76 12.62
N PRO A 94 -5.16 -9.94 11.68
CA PRO A 94 -6.14 -8.92 11.35
C PRO A 94 -7.06 -8.77 12.55
N ARG A 95 -7.48 -7.55 12.83
CA ARG A 95 -8.43 -7.27 13.91
C ARG A 95 -9.79 -6.91 13.35
N TYR A 96 -9.82 -5.92 12.47
CA TYR A 96 -11.00 -5.40 11.80
C TYR A 96 -10.52 -4.47 10.68
N GLY A 97 -11.32 -4.32 9.61
CA GLY A 97 -10.99 -3.43 8.50
C GLY A 97 -9.53 -3.59 8.02
N GLN A 98 -8.77 -2.50 7.98
CA GLN A 98 -7.34 -2.50 7.63
C GLN A 98 -6.38 -2.62 8.83
N GLU A 99 -6.90 -2.72 10.05
CA GLU A 99 -6.09 -2.85 11.27
C GLU A 99 -5.49 -4.26 11.38
N VAL A 100 -4.18 -4.31 11.57
CA VAL A 100 -3.43 -5.54 11.76
C VAL A 100 -2.53 -5.43 12.99
N ARG A 101 -2.49 -6.49 13.80
CA ARG A 101 -1.41 -6.67 14.79
C ARG A 101 -0.22 -7.26 14.06
N ILE A 102 0.89 -6.52 14.02
CA ILE A 102 2.17 -7.05 13.54
C ILE A 102 3.10 -7.22 14.74
N SER A 103 3.77 -8.37 14.79
CA SER A 103 4.78 -8.67 15.78
C SER A 103 5.95 -9.38 15.13
N ILE A 104 7.15 -8.83 15.30
CA ILE A 104 8.39 -9.47 14.86
C ILE A 104 9.09 -10.05 16.09
N ARG A 105 9.30 -11.37 16.09
CA ARG A 105 9.93 -12.11 17.21
C ARG A 105 9.30 -11.80 18.59
N GLY A 106 7.98 -11.59 18.64
CA GLY A 106 7.22 -11.34 19.86
C GLY A 106 7.16 -9.86 20.30
N SER A 107 7.90 -8.96 19.67
CA SER A 107 7.76 -7.52 19.94
C SER A 107 6.43 -7.00 19.42
N GLY A 108 5.75 -6.15 20.19
CA GLY A 108 4.43 -5.62 19.84
C GLY A 108 3.26 -6.57 20.12
N ILE A 109 3.51 -7.84 20.47
CA ILE A 109 2.44 -8.85 20.67
C ILE A 109 1.48 -8.52 21.81
N SER A 110 1.90 -7.76 22.82
CA SER A 110 1.07 -7.43 23.98
C SER A 110 0.13 -6.24 23.78
N ARG A 111 0.31 -5.44 22.72
CA ARG A 111 -0.50 -4.23 22.47
C ARG A 111 -1.83 -4.58 21.83
N GLY A 112 -2.96 -4.21 22.43
CA GLY A 112 -4.31 -4.52 21.93
C GLY A 112 -4.83 -3.64 20.80
N PHE A 113 -4.20 -2.49 20.58
CA PHE A 113 -4.57 -1.43 19.63
C PHE A 113 -3.28 -0.76 19.16
N HIS A 114 -3.27 -0.22 17.94
CA HIS A 114 -2.11 0.40 17.32
C HIS A 114 -0.86 -0.50 17.38
N MET A 115 0.27 0.02 16.92
CA MET A 115 1.57 -0.65 17.02
C MET A 115 2.41 -0.09 18.18
N ARG A 116 3.32 -0.91 18.73
CA ARG A 116 4.50 -0.43 19.46
C ARG A 116 5.65 -1.43 19.32
N GLY A 117 6.89 -0.95 19.32
CA GLY A 117 8.08 -1.80 19.40
C GLY A 117 8.52 -2.37 18.06
N LEU A 118 8.01 -1.81 16.96
CA LEU A 118 8.46 -1.97 15.59
C LEU A 118 8.54 -0.59 14.94
N THR A 119 9.53 -0.35 14.09
CA THR A 119 9.59 0.89 13.29
C THR A 119 8.89 0.63 11.95
N LEU A 120 7.90 1.45 11.60
CA LEU A 120 7.35 1.50 10.25
C LEU A 120 8.03 2.64 9.50
N LEU A 121 8.49 2.32 8.31
CA LEU A 121 9.09 3.28 7.40
C LEU A 121 8.37 3.24 6.06
N GLN A 122 8.32 4.40 5.43
CA GLN A 122 8.02 4.51 4.02
C GLN A 122 9.18 5.23 3.35
N ASP A 123 9.78 4.60 2.34
CA ASP A 123 10.95 5.12 1.63
C ASP A 123 12.12 5.48 2.57
N GLY A 124 12.25 4.73 3.68
CA GLY A 124 13.25 4.98 4.72
C GLY A 124 12.93 6.11 5.70
N ALA A 125 11.81 6.82 5.53
CA ALA A 125 11.32 7.81 6.50
C ALA A 125 10.39 7.14 7.52
N PRO A 126 10.62 7.29 8.84
CA PRO A 126 9.76 6.69 9.85
C PRO A 126 8.39 7.39 9.86
N ILE A 127 7.32 6.61 9.82
CA ILE A 127 5.94 7.09 9.96
C ILE A 127 5.41 6.94 11.39
N ASN A 128 6.20 6.31 12.28
CA ASN A 128 5.88 6.25 13.70
C ASN A 128 5.79 7.65 14.30
N LEU A 129 4.90 7.79 15.28
CA LEU A 129 4.84 8.94 16.18
C LEU A 129 6.07 8.97 17.09
N ALA A 130 6.29 10.13 17.73
CA ALA A 130 7.46 10.35 18.61
C ALA A 130 7.52 9.41 19.83
N ASP A 131 6.40 8.79 20.20
CA ASP A 131 6.30 7.79 21.27
C ASP A 131 6.39 6.35 20.77
N ASP A 132 6.78 6.16 19.51
CA ASP A 132 6.93 4.89 18.81
C ASP A 132 5.60 4.12 18.57
N ASN A 133 4.47 4.80 18.71
CA ASN A 133 3.20 4.28 18.18
C ASN A 133 3.11 4.54 16.67
N GLY A 134 2.33 3.73 15.98
CA GLY A 134 2.07 3.92 14.56
C GLY A 134 0.87 3.12 14.10
N ASP A 135 0.33 3.55 12.96
CA ASP A 135 -0.82 2.95 12.32
C ASP A 135 -0.43 2.26 11.02
N PHE A 136 -0.55 0.93 10.98
CA PHE A 136 -0.30 0.16 9.76
C PHE A 136 -1.24 0.55 8.62
N GLN A 137 -2.39 1.10 8.99
CA GLN A 137 -3.38 1.61 8.09
C GLN A 137 -2.84 2.79 7.30
N GLU A 138 -1.84 3.55 7.74
CA GLU A 138 -1.28 4.65 6.94
C GLU A 138 -0.54 4.16 5.69
N LEU A 139 -0.05 2.91 5.72
CA LEU A 139 0.62 2.27 4.61
C LEU A 139 -0.38 1.54 3.72
N GLU A 140 -0.31 1.80 2.43
CA GLU A 140 -1.12 1.13 1.42
C GLU A 140 -0.24 0.12 0.65
N PRO A 141 -0.35 -1.19 0.95
CA PRO A 141 0.57 -2.20 0.42
C PRO A 141 0.68 -2.23 -1.10
N ILE A 142 -0.39 -1.89 -1.81
CA ILE A 142 -0.38 -1.94 -3.28
C ILE A 142 0.50 -0.83 -3.90
N PHE A 143 0.83 0.22 -3.16
CA PHE A 143 1.71 1.29 -3.64
C PHE A 143 3.20 0.93 -3.62
N PHE A 144 3.58 -0.16 -2.94
CA PHE A 144 4.98 -0.49 -2.76
C PHE A 144 5.50 -1.38 -3.88
N ASP A 145 6.67 -1.03 -4.39
CA ASP A 145 7.50 -1.86 -5.26
C ASP A 145 7.98 -3.11 -4.51
N HIS A 146 8.34 -2.94 -3.24
CA HIS A 146 8.66 -4.03 -2.33
C HIS A 146 8.55 -3.56 -0.87
N LEU A 147 8.46 -4.54 0.02
CA LEU A 147 8.55 -4.36 1.46
C LEU A 147 9.84 -4.99 1.97
N GLU A 148 10.60 -4.25 2.77
CA GLU A 148 11.78 -4.76 3.45
C GLU A 148 11.47 -5.01 4.93
N VAL A 149 11.87 -6.17 5.44
CA VAL A 149 11.69 -6.54 6.85
C VAL A 149 13.04 -6.70 7.52
N TYR A 150 13.33 -5.87 8.51
CA TYR A 150 14.56 -5.90 9.30
C TYR A 150 14.26 -6.38 10.72
N ARG A 151 14.67 -7.58 11.08
CA ARG A 151 14.32 -8.20 12.37
C ARG A 151 15.31 -7.81 13.46
N GLY A 152 14.82 -7.37 14.62
CA GLY A 152 15.63 -7.04 15.79
C GLY A 152 16.70 -5.98 15.51
N ALA A 153 17.96 -6.26 15.88
CA ALA A 153 19.06 -5.31 15.78
C ALA A 153 19.35 -4.80 14.36
N ASN A 154 18.87 -5.48 13.31
CA ASN A 154 19.00 -5.00 11.93
C ASN A 154 18.26 -3.67 11.69
N ALA A 155 17.26 -3.37 12.53
CA ALA A 155 16.52 -2.11 12.50
C ALA A 155 17.23 -0.94 13.18
N LEU A 156 18.31 -1.17 13.96
CA LEU A 156 19.02 -0.09 14.67
C LEU A 156 19.55 1.00 13.74
N ARG A 157 19.76 0.68 12.46
CA ARG A 157 20.14 1.64 11.42
C ARG A 157 19.10 2.75 11.20
N PHE A 158 17.84 2.48 11.54
CA PHE A 158 16.71 3.40 11.39
C PHE A 158 16.33 4.11 12.69
N GLY A 159 17.03 3.82 13.78
CA GLY A 159 16.78 4.40 15.10
C GLY A 159 16.79 3.37 16.22
N SER A 160 16.94 3.85 17.45
CA SER A 160 17.06 3.03 18.66
C SER A 160 15.73 2.74 19.36
N GLY A 161 14.59 3.11 18.76
CA GLY A 161 13.27 3.06 19.41
C GLY A 161 12.66 1.67 19.59
N THR A 162 13.05 0.69 18.77
CA THR A 162 12.28 -0.56 18.63
C THR A 162 13.16 -1.81 18.69
N LEU A 163 12.83 -2.73 19.58
CA LEU A 163 13.56 -4.00 19.73
C LEU A 163 13.07 -5.10 18.78
N GLY A 164 11.86 -4.97 18.23
CA GLY A 164 11.28 -5.99 17.36
C GLY A 164 11.86 -6.00 15.95
N GLY A 165 12.19 -4.82 15.44
CA GLY A 165 12.63 -4.66 14.07
C GLY A 165 11.98 -3.47 13.39
N ALA A 166 12.12 -3.42 12.07
CA ALA A 166 11.54 -2.42 11.20
C ALA A 166 10.89 -3.07 9.98
N VAL A 167 9.85 -2.44 9.45
CA VAL A 167 9.27 -2.72 8.14
C VAL A 167 9.35 -1.45 7.32
N ASN A 168 9.93 -1.52 6.13
CA ASN A 168 10.07 -0.39 5.22
C ASN A 168 9.32 -0.67 3.92
N GLY A 169 8.33 0.16 3.59
CA GLY A 169 7.66 0.12 2.29
C GLY A 169 8.32 1.06 1.31
N VAL A 170 8.87 0.51 0.23
CA VAL A 170 9.57 1.28 -0.79
C VAL A 170 8.62 1.52 -1.95
N THR A 171 8.37 2.77 -2.27
CA THR A 171 7.55 3.16 -3.43
C THR A 171 8.37 3.08 -4.71
N PRO A 172 7.74 2.78 -5.85
CA PRO A 172 8.40 2.87 -7.14
C PRO A 172 8.68 4.32 -7.52
N THR A 173 9.51 4.51 -8.53
CA THR A 173 9.92 5.81 -9.07
C THR A 173 9.43 5.96 -10.51
N GLY A 174 9.59 7.15 -11.09
CA GLY A 174 9.22 7.34 -12.50
C GLY A 174 10.11 6.53 -13.45
N GLU A 175 11.31 6.15 -13.01
CA GLU A 175 12.23 5.29 -13.76
C GLU A 175 11.86 3.82 -13.66
N THR A 176 11.45 3.37 -12.46
CA THR A 176 11.14 1.97 -12.22
C THR A 176 9.72 1.60 -12.60
N ALA A 177 8.77 2.53 -12.56
CA ALA A 177 7.39 2.29 -12.97
C ALA A 177 6.85 3.34 -13.95
N PRO A 178 7.41 3.43 -15.17
CA PRO A 178 6.94 4.36 -16.19
C PRO A 178 5.58 3.93 -16.77
N GLY A 179 4.81 4.91 -17.24
CA GLY A 179 3.51 4.68 -17.87
C GLY A 179 2.35 4.80 -16.89
N VAL A 180 1.20 4.20 -17.22
CA VAL A 180 -0.01 4.25 -16.40
C VAL A 180 -0.39 2.83 -16.01
N TYR A 181 -0.70 2.62 -14.74
CA TYR A 181 -1.26 1.38 -14.22
C TYR A 181 -2.62 1.66 -13.59
N VAL A 182 -3.57 0.77 -13.85
CA VAL A 182 -4.92 0.83 -13.31
C VAL A 182 -5.28 -0.53 -12.76
N ARG A 183 -5.81 -0.56 -11.55
CA ARG A 183 -6.32 -1.75 -10.89
C ARG A 183 -7.71 -1.48 -10.34
N ALA A 184 -8.59 -2.46 -10.49
CA ALA A 184 -9.89 -2.45 -9.85
C ALA A 184 -10.12 -3.83 -9.22
N ASP A 185 -10.46 -3.84 -7.93
CA ASP A 185 -10.83 -5.05 -7.21
C ASP A 185 -12.30 -4.95 -6.76
N VAL A 186 -13.03 -6.05 -6.89
CA VAL A 186 -14.41 -6.18 -6.39
C VAL A 186 -14.53 -7.47 -5.58
N GLY A 187 -15.29 -7.43 -4.50
CA GLY A 187 -15.39 -8.58 -3.59
C GLY A 187 -16.70 -8.63 -2.80
N SER A 188 -16.77 -9.62 -1.91
CA SER A 188 -17.88 -9.77 -0.96
C SER A 188 -18.07 -8.52 -0.10
N PHE A 189 -19.25 -8.38 0.52
CA PHE A 189 -19.59 -7.29 1.44
C PHE A 189 -19.54 -5.90 0.80
N GLU A 190 -19.97 -5.81 -0.47
CA GLU A 190 -19.96 -4.55 -1.24
C GLU A 190 -18.57 -3.91 -1.24
N THR A 191 -17.52 -4.74 -1.37
CA THR A 191 -16.14 -4.24 -1.37
C THR A 191 -15.75 -3.81 -2.77
N TYR A 192 -15.34 -2.55 -2.92
CA TYR A 192 -14.83 -1.97 -4.15
C TYR A 192 -13.54 -1.23 -3.88
N ARG A 193 -12.52 -1.49 -4.70
CA ARG A 193 -11.24 -0.81 -4.60
C ARG A 193 -10.74 -0.45 -5.98
N GLY A 194 -10.23 0.77 -6.11
CA GLY A 194 -9.64 1.29 -7.33
C GLY A 194 -8.27 1.86 -7.03
N LEU A 195 -7.34 1.64 -7.95
CA LEU A 195 -6.04 2.28 -7.94
C LEU A 195 -5.70 2.76 -9.33
N VAL A 196 -5.12 3.96 -9.40
CA VAL A 196 -4.47 4.47 -10.59
C VAL A 196 -3.10 4.99 -10.19
N SER A 197 -2.06 4.58 -10.92
CA SER A 197 -0.72 5.16 -10.79
C SER A 197 -0.18 5.57 -12.13
N ALA A 198 0.69 6.59 -12.12
CA ALA A 198 1.41 7.02 -13.29
C ALA A 198 2.86 7.38 -12.93
N GLY A 199 3.79 6.96 -13.78
CA GLY A 199 5.19 7.32 -13.67
C GLY A 199 5.76 7.80 -14.99
N MET A 200 6.77 8.66 -14.91
CA MET A 200 7.55 9.08 -16.06
C MET A 200 9.01 9.36 -15.68
N ALA A 201 9.92 9.06 -16.59
CA ALA A 201 11.32 9.45 -16.49
C ALA A 201 11.75 10.13 -17.78
N ARG A 202 12.40 11.29 -17.67
CA ARG A 202 12.92 12.03 -18.82
C ARG A 202 14.19 12.80 -18.45
N GLY A 203 15.32 12.31 -18.97
CA GLY A 203 16.62 12.93 -18.72
C GLY A 203 16.96 12.85 -17.24
N LYS A 204 17.08 14.01 -16.60
CA LYS A 204 17.47 14.16 -15.17
C LYS A 204 16.28 14.23 -14.20
N LEU A 205 15.06 14.01 -14.69
CA LEU A 205 13.84 14.16 -13.90
C LEU A 205 13.02 12.88 -14.03
N ASP A 206 12.59 12.35 -12.90
CA ASP A 206 11.56 11.33 -12.84
C ASP A 206 10.47 11.71 -11.82
N ALA A 207 9.26 11.23 -12.06
CA ALA A 207 8.14 11.42 -11.16
C ALA A 207 7.24 10.20 -11.19
N TRP A 208 6.72 9.82 -10.03
CA TRP A 208 5.71 8.80 -9.87
C TRP A 208 4.64 9.24 -8.89
N GLY A 209 3.39 8.86 -9.14
CA GLY A 209 2.29 9.09 -8.22
C GLY A 209 1.19 8.06 -8.38
N ALA A 210 0.50 7.78 -7.29
CA ALA A 210 -0.62 6.86 -7.23
C ALA A 210 -1.75 7.39 -6.34
N VAL A 211 -2.98 7.09 -6.73
CA VAL A 211 -4.18 7.30 -5.94
C VAL A 211 -4.88 5.96 -5.76
N SER A 212 -5.32 5.66 -4.55
CA SER A 212 -6.21 4.54 -4.27
C SER A 212 -7.47 5.03 -3.58
N ALA A 213 -8.59 4.36 -3.87
CA ALA A 213 -9.85 4.52 -3.18
C ALA A 213 -10.41 3.12 -2.84
N ASP A 214 -10.90 2.94 -1.63
CA ASP A 214 -11.41 1.66 -1.13
C ASP A 214 -12.67 1.90 -0.29
N THR A 215 -13.67 1.04 -0.46
CA THR A 215 -14.89 1.00 0.34
C THR A 215 -15.30 -0.45 0.59
N SER A 216 -15.83 -0.74 1.79
CA SER A 216 -16.35 -2.07 2.15
C SER A 216 -17.33 -1.97 3.31
N ASN A 217 -18.46 -2.69 3.25
CA ASN A 217 -19.36 -2.86 4.39
C ASN A 217 -18.84 -3.89 5.40
N GLY A 218 -17.90 -4.74 4.97
CA GLY A 218 -17.28 -5.80 5.78
C GLY A 218 -18.22 -6.90 6.25
N ASP A 219 -17.66 -7.82 7.03
CA ASP A 219 -18.27 -9.09 7.42
C ASP A 219 -19.12 -9.00 8.71
N ARG A 220 -19.08 -7.86 9.39
CA ARG A 220 -19.69 -7.64 10.71
C ARG A 220 -20.39 -6.29 10.78
N ASP A 221 -21.33 -6.15 11.70
CA ASP A 221 -21.92 -4.84 12.01
C ASP A 221 -20.85 -3.87 12.53
N HIS A 222 -20.96 -2.60 12.15
CA HIS A 222 -20.10 -1.52 12.58
C HIS A 222 -18.61 -1.69 12.19
N VAL A 223 -18.35 -2.19 10.98
CA VAL A 223 -16.99 -2.36 10.42
C VAL A 223 -16.83 -1.71 9.03
N ARG A 224 -17.78 -0.87 8.62
CA ARG A 224 -17.69 -0.16 7.33
C ARG A 224 -16.40 0.64 7.27
N ARG A 225 -15.73 0.61 6.12
CA ARG A 225 -14.55 1.43 5.85
C ARG A 225 -14.68 2.17 4.53
N ASP A 226 -14.12 3.35 4.49
CA ASP A 226 -13.97 4.20 3.32
C ASP A 226 -12.60 4.88 3.41
N SER A 227 -11.77 4.76 2.37
CA SER A 227 -10.45 5.41 2.36
C SER A 227 -10.07 5.93 0.99
N VAL A 228 -9.34 7.06 0.99
CA VAL A 228 -8.70 7.64 -0.19
C VAL A 228 -7.27 7.99 0.17
N ARG A 229 -6.32 7.58 -0.67
CA ARG A 229 -4.90 7.74 -0.42
C ARG A 229 -4.19 8.22 -1.65
N PHE A 230 -3.18 9.04 -1.45
CA PHE A 230 -2.24 9.47 -2.46
C PHE A 230 -0.82 9.28 -1.96
N GLN A 231 0.02 8.76 -2.83
CA GLN A 231 1.47 8.72 -2.66
C GLN A 231 2.12 9.22 -3.92
N GLY A 232 3.20 9.98 -3.79
CA GLY A 232 3.99 10.39 -4.94
C GLY A 232 5.39 10.80 -4.57
N ASN A 233 6.29 10.66 -5.53
CA ASN A 233 7.66 11.11 -5.41
C ASN A 233 8.16 11.73 -6.72
N VAL A 234 9.10 12.67 -6.60
CA VAL A 234 9.74 13.36 -7.73
C VAL A 234 11.24 13.39 -7.47
N GLY A 235 12.02 12.82 -8.38
CA GLY A 235 13.47 12.80 -8.35
C GLY A 235 14.06 13.76 -9.37
N TYR A 236 15.17 14.40 -8.99
CA TYR A 236 15.94 15.28 -9.86
C TYR A 236 17.45 15.10 -9.67
N ASP A 237 18.14 14.76 -10.77
CA ASP A 237 19.60 14.69 -10.82
C ASP A 237 20.17 16.09 -11.00
N VAL A 238 20.61 16.70 -9.91
CA VAL A 238 21.28 18.01 -9.94
C VAL A 238 22.59 17.91 -10.73
N THR A 239 23.34 16.83 -10.51
CA THR A 239 24.56 16.47 -11.24
C THR A 239 24.62 14.95 -11.40
N ASP A 240 25.61 14.43 -12.13
CA ASP A 240 25.81 12.99 -12.32
C ASP A 240 26.22 12.26 -11.02
N SER A 241 26.31 12.97 -9.88
CA SER A 241 26.65 12.41 -8.57
C SER A 241 25.77 12.94 -7.43
N ILE A 242 24.80 13.80 -7.74
CA ILE A 242 23.91 14.43 -6.76
C ILE A 242 22.48 14.31 -7.26
N GLU A 243 21.70 13.45 -6.62
CA GLU A 243 20.25 13.33 -6.79
C GLU A 243 19.54 13.98 -5.60
N THR A 244 18.34 14.50 -5.82
CA THR A 244 17.41 14.87 -4.74
C THR A 244 16.02 14.34 -5.06
N ARG A 245 15.33 13.81 -4.05
CA ARG A 245 13.97 13.29 -4.19
C ARG A 245 13.03 13.91 -3.16
N PHE A 246 11.83 14.26 -3.62
CA PHE A 246 10.75 14.75 -2.80
C PHE A 246 9.65 13.70 -2.73
N TYR A 247 8.99 13.58 -1.58
CA TYR A 247 7.91 12.64 -1.33
C TYR A 247 6.69 13.37 -0.80
N LEU A 248 5.50 12.92 -1.18
CA LEU A 248 4.22 13.43 -0.69
C LEU A 248 3.28 12.26 -0.43
N SER A 249 2.79 12.17 0.81
CA SER A 249 1.78 11.21 1.23
C SER A 249 0.56 11.97 1.76
N LEU A 250 -0.63 11.60 1.30
CA LEU A 250 -1.90 12.11 1.80
C LEU A 250 -2.84 10.94 2.02
N ASN A 251 -3.44 10.83 3.21
CA ASN A 251 -4.36 9.76 3.57
C ASN A 251 -5.61 10.35 4.21
N ASP A 252 -6.79 9.93 3.74
CA ASP A 252 -8.09 10.14 4.39
C ASP A 252 -8.73 8.77 4.61
N ILE A 253 -8.99 8.43 5.87
CA ILE A 253 -9.42 7.09 6.28
C ILE A 253 -10.55 7.26 7.29
N ASP A 254 -11.74 6.77 6.94
CA ASP A 254 -12.88 6.65 7.85
C ASP A 254 -13.22 5.16 8.00
N GLN A 255 -13.22 4.67 9.24
CA GLN A 255 -13.48 3.27 9.53
C GLN A 255 -14.23 3.10 10.85
N GLU A 256 -15.29 2.31 10.81
CA GLU A 256 -16.05 1.88 11.98
C GLU A 256 -15.32 0.74 12.71
N LEU A 257 -15.43 0.74 14.04
CA LEU A 257 -14.68 -0.17 14.91
C LEU A 257 -15.65 -1.12 15.63
N PRO A 258 -15.82 -2.37 15.17
CA PRO A 258 -16.89 -3.24 15.64
C PRO A 258 -16.68 -3.76 17.07
N GLY A 259 -15.48 -3.53 17.64
CA GLY A 259 -15.13 -3.97 18.98
C GLY A 259 -15.02 -5.49 19.14
N ALA A 260 -14.85 -5.91 20.40
CA ALA A 260 -14.77 -7.32 20.77
C ALA A 260 -16.13 -8.01 20.64
N LEU A 261 -16.11 -9.28 20.23
CA LEU A 261 -17.29 -10.13 20.23
C LEU A 261 -17.54 -10.72 21.63
N THR A 262 -18.81 -10.92 21.96
CA THR A 262 -19.17 -11.80 23.07
C THR A 262 -19.00 -13.26 22.65
N LEU A 263 -18.93 -14.18 23.63
CA LEU A 263 -18.85 -15.62 23.31
C LEU A 263 -20.05 -16.10 22.48
N SER A 264 -21.23 -15.54 22.73
CA SER A 264 -22.45 -15.87 21.97
C SER A 264 -22.46 -15.34 20.55
N ASP A 265 -21.72 -14.28 20.24
CA ASP A 265 -21.63 -13.75 18.88
C ASP A 265 -20.54 -14.47 18.06
N ALA A 266 -19.63 -15.19 18.73
CA ALA A 266 -18.48 -15.86 18.13
C ALA A 266 -18.70 -17.36 17.84
N LEU A 267 -19.78 -17.96 18.38
CA LEU A 267 -20.14 -19.38 18.24
C LEU A 267 -21.42 -19.52 17.42
#